data_AF-A0A4Y4KGF3-F1
#
_entry.id   AF-A0A4Y4KGF3-F1
#
_cell.length_a   1.000
_cell.length_b   1.000
_cell.length_c   1.000
_cell.angle_alpha   90.00
_cell.angle_beta   90.00
_cell.angle_gamma   90.00
#
_symmetry.space_group_name_H-M   'P 1'
#
loop_
_entity.id
_entity.type
_entity.pdbx_description
1 polymer ?
#
loop_
_entity_poly.entity_id
_entity_poly.type
_entity_poly.pdbx_seq_one_letter_code
_entity_poly.pdbx_strand_id
1 'polypeptide(L)'
;MPGCGVLEVMRDSGGMEIEVFVVPGCPNQRLAEEQLREALDGVGLSGETFTTRVITDQAEAERSGFTGSPTILIDGRDPFAEPGSSPSVACRIYRTPHGLAGAPGVDQLRHALRAAAGKGGGV
;
A
#
# COMPACT_ATOMS: atom_id res chain seq x y z
N MET A 1 -25.12 37.22 -1.22
CA MET A 1 -25.23 35.78 -1.50
C MET A 1 -23.98 35.10 -0.94
N PRO A 2 -24.02 34.48 0.25
CA PRO A 2 -22.91 33.65 0.74
C PRO A 2 -23.13 32.21 0.26
N GLY A 3 -22.10 31.54 -0.25
CA GLY A 3 -22.20 30.11 -0.52
C GLY A 3 -21.29 29.62 -1.62
N CYS A 4 -20.09 29.20 -1.25
CA CYS A 4 -19.64 27.80 -1.31
C CYS A 4 -18.13 27.85 -1.09
N GLY A 5 -17.75 27.92 0.19
CA GLY A 5 -16.36 27.82 0.59
C GLY A 5 -15.82 26.47 0.12
N VAL A 6 -14.61 26.54 -0.43
CA VAL A 6 -13.66 25.47 -0.62
C VAL A 6 -13.93 24.28 0.30
N LEU A 7 -14.20 23.10 -0.28
CA LEU A 7 -14.06 21.84 0.46
C LEU A 7 -12.56 21.61 0.63
N GLU A 8 -11.97 22.30 1.61
CA GLU A 8 -10.71 21.89 2.21
C GLU A 8 -10.94 20.51 2.81
N VAL A 9 -10.51 19.47 2.09
CA VAL A 9 -10.35 18.14 2.66
C VAL A 9 -9.15 18.20 3.61
N MET A 10 -9.32 18.88 4.75
CA MET A 10 -8.52 18.57 5.93
C MET A 10 -8.95 17.18 6.37
N ARG A 11 -8.25 16.17 5.85
CA ARG A 11 -8.37 14.80 6.35
C ARG A 11 -8.01 14.84 7.84
N ASP A 12 -9.02 14.69 8.68
CA ASP A 12 -8.89 14.34 10.09
C ASP A 12 -7.86 13.21 10.19
N SER A 13 -6.67 13.53 10.69
CA SER A 13 -5.48 12.67 10.60
C SER A 13 -5.46 11.58 11.68
N GLY A 14 -6.61 10.96 11.94
CA GLY A 14 -6.74 9.79 12.82
C GLY A 14 -6.75 8.44 12.08
N GLY A 15 -6.74 8.45 10.75
CA GLY A 15 -6.79 7.25 9.90
C GLY A 15 -5.42 6.76 9.42
N MET A 16 -5.38 5.52 8.93
CA MET A 16 -4.18 4.85 8.42
C MET A 16 -3.80 5.36 7.03
N GLU A 17 -2.54 5.76 6.81
CA GLU A 17 -2.07 6.15 5.48
C GLU A 17 -1.65 4.92 4.68
N ILE A 18 -2.29 4.69 3.53
CA ILE A 18 -1.99 3.52 2.68
C ILE A 18 -1.64 3.97 1.28
N GLU A 19 -0.49 3.52 0.78
CA GLU A 19 -0.01 3.83 -0.56
C GLU A 19 0.36 2.55 -1.32
N VAL A 20 0.11 2.55 -2.62
CA VAL A 20 0.47 1.47 -3.54
C VAL A 20 1.44 2.02 -4.57
N PHE A 21 2.69 1.58 -4.52
CA PHE A 21 3.72 1.95 -5.48
C PHE A 21 3.78 0.95 -6.62
N VAL A 22 3.77 1.47 -7.85
CA VAL A 22 3.81 0.65 -9.06
C VAL A 22 4.79 1.20 -10.08
N VAL A 23 5.28 0.35 -10.98
CA VAL A 23 5.98 0.82 -12.18
C VAL A 23 4.98 1.10 -13.30
N PRO A 24 5.33 1.91 -14.32
CA PRO A 24 4.49 2.13 -15.48
C PRO A 24 4.08 0.82 -16.15
N GLY A 25 2.77 0.62 -16.34
CA GLY A 25 2.23 -0.55 -17.03
C GLY A 25 2.33 -1.86 -16.23
N CYS A 26 2.47 -1.81 -14.90
CA CYS A 26 2.50 -3.03 -14.08
C CYS A 26 1.22 -3.87 -14.26
N PRO A 27 1.31 -5.13 -14.73
CA PRO A 27 0.14 -5.99 -14.91
C PRO A 27 -0.52 -6.38 -13.59
N ASN A 28 0.23 -6.34 -12.48
CA ASN A 28 -0.24 -6.74 -11.16
C ASN A 28 -0.85 -5.60 -10.34
N GLN A 29 -0.88 -4.37 -10.87
CA GLN A 29 -1.44 -3.21 -10.16
C GLN A 29 -2.90 -3.46 -9.74
N ARG A 30 -3.75 -3.81 -10.71
CA ARG A 30 -5.18 -4.05 -10.48
C ARG A 30 -5.41 -5.14 -9.43
N LEU A 31 -4.68 -6.25 -9.56
CA LEU A 31 -4.75 -7.37 -8.63
C LEU A 31 -4.36 -6.94 -7.20
N ALA A 32 -3.29 -6.14 -7.05
CA ALA A 32 -2.88 -5.67 -5.74
C ALA A 32 -3.89 -4.70 -5.11
N GLU A 33 -4.45 -3.79 -5.91
CA GLU A 33 -5.49 -2.85 -5.45
C GLU A 33 -6.77 -3.60 -5.03
N GLU A 34 -7.19 -4.60 -5.81
CA GLU A 34 -8.36 -5.44 -5.49
C GLU A 34 -8.15 -6.26 -4.21
N GLN A 35 -6.99 -6.91 -4.06
CA GLN A 35 -6.69 -7.68 -2.86
C GLN A 35 -6.51 -6.79 -1.62
N LEU A 36 -5.96 -5.59 -1.79
CA LEU A 36 -5.86 -4.59 -0.72
C LEU A 36 -7.25 -4.12 -0.29
N ARG A 37 -8.14 -3.86 -1.24
CA ARG A 37 -9.54 -3.50 -0.95
C ARG A 37 -10.28 -4.61 -0.21
N GLU A 38 -10.16 -5.85 -0.67
CA GLU A 38 -10.75 -7.00 0.03
C GLU A 38 -10.17 -7.19 1.44
N ALA A 39 -8.87 -6.92 1.61
CA ALA A 39 -8.22 -7.00 2.90
C ALA A 39 -8.75 -5.93 3.87
N LEU A 40 -8.87 -4.67 3.41
CA LEU A 40 -9.44 -3.56 4.18
C LEU A 40 -10.87 -3.84 4.62
N ASP A 41 -11.72 -4.29 3.69
CA ASP A 41 -13.10 -4.65 3.98
C ASP A 41 -13.16 -5.81 5.00
N GLY A 42 -12.30 -6.82 4.83
CA GLY A 42 -12.22 -7.98 5.71
C GLY A 42 -11.66 -7.71 7.12
N VAL A 43 -11.06 -6.54 7.36
CA VAL A 43 -10.62 -6.11 8.70
C VAL A 43 -11.48 -4.98 9.29
N GLY A 44 -12.56 -4.58 8.61
CA GLY A 44 -13.45 -3.52 9.07
C GLY A 44 -12.93 -2.10 8.81
N LEU A 45 -11.92 -1.95 7.96
CA LEU A 45 -11.32 -0.68 7.54
C LEU A 45 -11.83 -0.25 6.15
N SER A 46 -13.06 -0.60 5.79
CA SER A 46 -13.65 -0.33 4.47
C SER A 46 -13.79 1.16 4.13
N GLY A 47 -13.68 2.04 5.13
CA GLY A 47 -13.66 3.49 4.98
C GLY A 47 -12.28 4.08 4.68
N GLU A 48 -11.21 3.29 4.87
CA GLU A 48 -9.85 3.74 4.56
C GLU A 48 -9.63 3.77 3.05
N THR A 49 -8.90 4.79 2.62
CA THR A 49 -8.56 4.97 1.20
C THR A 49 -7.07 4.77 1.01
N PHE A 50 -6.68 4.14 -0.09
CA PHE A 50 -5.30 4.10 -0.53
C PHE A 50 -5.08 4.97 -1.76
N THR A 51 -3.87 5.47 -1.93
CA THR A 51 -3.43 6.17 -3.14
C THR A 51 -2.49 5.27 -3.94
N THR A 52 -2.45 5.44 -5.25
CA THR A 52 -1.50 4.75 -6.11
C THR A 52 -0.49 5.74 -6.66
N ARG A 53 0.80 5.45 -6.50
CA ARG A 53 1.91 6.25 -7.02
C ARG A 53 2.73 5.45 -8.01
N VAL A 54 3.06 6.07 -9.14
CA VAL A 54 3.89 5.45 -10.17
C VAL A 54 5.34 5.85 -9.98
N ILE A 55 6.21 4.87 -9.77
CA ILE A 55 7.67 5.02 -9.66
C ILE A 55 8.27 4.76 -11.04
N THR A 56 8.82 5.80 -11.67
CA THR A 56 9.25 5.74 -13.08
C THR A 56 10.75 5.53 -13.25
N ASP A 57 11.56 5.88 -12.24
CA ASP A 57 13.02 5.83 -12.31
C ASP A 57 13.68 5.28 -11.04
N GLN A 58 14.93 4.86 -11.19
CA GLN A 58 15.71 4.22 -10.13
C GLN A 58 15.99 5.17 -8.96
N ALA A 59 16.17 6.47 -9.21
CA ALA A 59 16.44 7.43 -8.16
C ALA A 59 15.20 7.65 -7.28
N GLU A 60 14.00 7.61 -7.87
CA GLU A 60 12.75 7.61 -7.12
C GLU A 60 12.58 6.32 -6.32
N ALA A 61 12.94 5.16 -6.89
CA ALA A 61 12.91 3.90 -6.17
C ALA A 61 13.80 3.93 -4.92
N GLU A 62 15.01 4.47 -5.03
CA GLU A 62 15.95 4.62 -3.90
C GLU A 62 15.42 5.55 -2.82
N ARG A 63 14.89 6.72 -3.20
CA ARG A 63 14.33 7.69 -2.24
C ARG A 63 13.13 7.15 -1.48
N SER A 64 12.35 6.29 -2.12
CA SER A 64 11.11 5.73 -1.57
C SER A 64 11.28 4.36 -0.93
N GLY A 65 12.46 3.74 -1.03
CA GLY A 65 12.67 2.35 -0.60
C GLY A 65 11.89 1.33 -1.44
N PHE A 66 11.48 1.69 -2.65
CA PHE A 66 10.69 0.84 -3.53
C PHE A 66 11.50 -0.35 -4.04
N THR A 67 11.17 -1.55 -3.56
CA THR A 67 11.88 -2.80 -3.91
C THR A 67 11.24 -3.55 -5.08
N GLY A 68 10.22 -2.97 -5.70
CA GLY A 68 9.58 -3.48 -6.92
C GLY A 68 8.06 -3.40 -6.89
N SER A 69 7.43 -3.52 -8.05
CA SER A 69 6.00 -3.38 -8.23
C SER A 69 5.25 -4.70 -8.07
N PRO A 70 4.06 -4.68 -7.45
CA PRO A 70 3.53 -3.62 -6.60
C PRO A 70 4.25 -3.63 -5.24
N THR A 71 4.43 -2.47 -4.60
CA THR A 71 4.84 -2.33 -3.19
C THR A 71 3.73 -1.61 -2.45
N ILE A 72 3.34 -2.07 -1.26
CA ILE A 72 2.27 -1.46 -0.47
C ILE A 72 2.91 -0.89 0.78
N LEU A 73 2.72 0.41 1.01
CA LEU A 73 3.13 1.08 2.23
C LEU A 73 1.92 1.30 3.13
N ILE A 74 2.12 1.03 4.42
CA ILE A 74 1.17 1.34 5.48
C ILE A 74 1.90 2.27 6.46
N ASP A 75 1.39 3.47 6.64
CA ASP A 75 2.03 4.56 7.39
C ASP A 75 3.50 4.76 6.97
N GLY A 76 3.73 4.79 5.65
CA GLY A 76 5.06 4.92 5.04
C GLY A 76 5.97 3.69 5.15
N ARG A 77 5.48 2.55 5.67
CA ARG A 77 6.28 1.34 5.87
C ARG A 77 5.81 0.17 5.01
N ASP A 78 6.72 -0.48 4.31
CA ASP A 78 6.46 -1.74 3.60
C ASP A 78 6.45 -2.92 4.60
N PRO A 79 5.29 -3.55 4.87
CA PRO A 79 5.20 -4.68 5.79
C PRO A 79 5.80 -5.96 5.20
N PHE A 80 6.03 -6.00 3.89
CA PHE A 80 6.58 -7.15 3.20
C PHE A 80 8.07 -7.03 2.94
N ALA A 81 8.71 -5.89 3.25
CA ALA A 81 10.13 -5.64 2.94
C ALA A 81 11.02 -6.81 3.39
N GLU A 82 11.76 -7.39 2.44
CA GLU A 82 12.71 -8.46 2.73
C GLU A 82 14.10 -7.87 3.03
N PRO A 83 14.80 -8.34 4.08
CA PRO A 83 16.13 -7.86 4.41
C PRO A 83 17.10 -8.16 3.27
N GLY A 84 17.80 -7.13 2.78
CA GLY A 84 18.74 -7.23 1.67
C GLY A 84 18.15 -6.95 0.29
N SER A 85 16.83 -6.72 0.18
CA SER A 85 16.24 -6.25 -1.08
C SER A 85 16.71 -4.84 -1.39
N SER A 86 17.30 -4.67 -2.58
CA SER A 86 17.70 -3.35 -3.08
C SER A 86 16.54 -2.65 -3.76
N PRO A 87 16.43 -1.31 -3.66
CA PRO A 87 15.45 -0.57 -4.41
C PRO A 87 15.59 -0.83 -5.92
N SER A 88 14.48 -1.06 -6.61
CA SER A 88 14.49 -1.44 -8.03
C SER A 88 13.18 -1.11 -8.74
N VAL A 89 13.29 -0.57 -9.96
CA VAL A 89 12.16 -0.38 -10.89
C VAL A 89 11.86 -1.70 -11.62
N ALA A 90 11.48 -2.72 -10.87
CA ALA A 90 11.24 -4.07 -11.38
C ALA A 90 9.92 -4.64 -10.84
N CYS A 91 9.48 -5.79 -11.35
CA CYS A 91 8.38 -6.53 -10.75
C CYS A 91 8.85 -7.27 -9.50
N ARG A 92 8.06 -7.22 -8.43
CA ARG A 92 8.29 -7.94 -7.20
C ARG A 92 7.49 -9.24 -7.18
N ILE A 93 8.11 -10.30 -6.65
CA ILE A 93 7.46 -11.60 -6.47
C ILE A 93 7.17 -11.79 -4.99
N TYR A 94 5.93 -12.19 -4.71
CA TYR A 94 5.43 -12.46 -3.37
C TYR A 94 5.29 -13.95 -3.15
N ARG A 95 5.69 -14.44 -1.98
CA ARG A 95 5.41 -15.80 -1.54
C ARG A 95 4.06 -15.85 -0.85
N THR A 96 3.11 -16.54 -1.45
CA THR A 96 1.77 -16.77 -0.91
C THR A 96 1.58 -18.26 -0.59
N PRO A 97 0.58 -18.64 0.22
CA PRO A 97 0.24 -20.04 0.45
C PRO A 97 -0.08 -20.84 -0.82
N HIS A 98 -0.50 -20.16 -1.89
CA HIS A 98 -0.82 -20.76 -3.19
C HIS A 98 0.39 -20.78 -4.16
N GLY A 99 1.56 -20.32 -3.73
CA GLY A 99 2.78 -20.23 -4.53
C GLY A 99 3.25 -18.80 -4.75
N LEU A 100 4.13 -18.63 -5.75
CA LEU A 100 4.65 -17.32 -6.14
C LEU A 100 3.57 -16.51 -6.86
N ALA A 101 3.38 -15.26 -6.46
CA ALA A 101 2.41 -14.36 -7.04
C ALA A 101 3.01 -12.99 -7.33
N GLY A 102 2.41 -12.26 -8.26
CA GLY A 102 2.79 -10.87 -8.59
C GLY A 102 2.24 -9.82 -7.63
N ALA A 103 1.51 -10.22 -6.59
CA ALA A 103 0.94 -9.37 -5.56
C ALA A 103 0.87 -10.14 -4.22
N PRO A 104 0.89 -9.45 -3.07
CA PRO A 104 0.70 -10.10 -1.77
C PRO A 104 -0.72 -10.68 -1.65
N GLY A 105 -0.87 -11.80 -0.95
CA GLY A 105 -2.17 -12.42 -0.76
C GLY A 105 -3.06 -11.63 0.21
N VAL A 106 -4.39 -11.72 0.05
CA VAL A 106 -5.38 -11.04 0.90
C VAL A 106 -5.13 -11.29 2.40
N ASP A 107 -4.88 -12.53 2.82
CA ASP A 107 -4.67 -12.82 4.25
C ASP A 107 -3.37 -12.21 4.80
N GLN A 108 -2.33 -12.10 3.96
CA GLN A 108 -1.09 -11.43 4.34
C GLN A 108 -1.31 -9.92 4.51
N LEU A 109 -2.12 -9.32 3.62
CA LEU A 109 -2.54 -7.93 3.72
C LEU A 109 -3.40 -7.69 4.97
N ARG A 110 -4.37 -8.55 5.26
CA ARG A 110 -5.19 -8.48 6.47
C ARG A 110 -4.32 -8.52 7.73
N HIS A 111 -3.30 -9.38 7.76
CA HIS A 111 -2.38 -9.46 8.89
C HIS A 111 -1.58 -8.15 9.06
N ALA A 112 -1.02 -7.62 7.97
CA ALA A 112 -0.29 -6.36 7.99
C ALA A 112 -1.16 -5.17 8.44
N LEU A 113 -2.38 -5.06 7.92
CA LEU A 113 -3.34 -4.01 8.29
C LEU A 113 -3.73 -4.09 9.76
N ARG A 114 -4.03 -5.29 10.29
CA ARG A 114 -4.34 -5.48 11.72
C ARG A 114 -3.15 -5.09 12.61
N ALA A 115 -1.94 -5.45 12.20
CA ALA A 115 -0.73 -5.11 12.93
C ALA A 115 -0.48 -3.59 12.97
N ALA A 116 -0.78 -2.88 11.89
CA ALA A 116 -0.68 -1.42 11.84
C ALA A 116 -1.79 -0.73 12.66
N ALA A 117 -3.04 -1.19 12.52
CA ALA A 117 -4.18 -0.66 13.29
C ALA A 117 -3.99 -0.84 14.81
N GLY A 118 -3.36 -1.94 15.24
CA GLY A 118 -3.03 -2.17 16.65
C GLY A 118 -1.92 -1.27 17.21
N LYS A 119 -1.12 -0.61 16.36
CA LYS A 119 -0.07 0.31 16.79
C LYS A 119 -0.54 1.75 16.96
N GLY A 120 -1.66 2.14 16.34
CA GLY A 120 -2.28 3.45 16.51
C GLY A 120 -3.02 3.65 17.85
N GLY A 121 -3.12 2.60 18.69
CA GLY A 121 -3.85 2.61 19.97
C GLY A 121 -3.04 2.17 21.20
N GLY A 122 -1.71 2.26 21.15
CA GLY A 122 -0.83 1.76 22.22
C GLY A 122 -0.18 2.86 23.08
N VAL A 123 -0.82 3.16 24.22
CA VAL A 123 -0.35 3.76 25.50
C VAL A 123 0.76 4.83 25.50
#